data_AF-A0A1M3MZP5-F1
#
_entry.id   AF-A0A1M3MZP5-F1
#
_cell.length_a   1.000
_cell.length_b   1.000
_cell.length_c   1.000
_cell.angle_alpha   90.00
_cell.angle_beta   90.00
_cell.angle_gamma   90.00
#
_symmetry.space_group_name_H-M   'P 1'
#
loop_
_entity.id
_entity.type
_entity.pdbx_description
1 polymer ?
#
loop_
_entity_poly.entity_id
_entity_poly.type
_entity_poly.pdbx_seq_one_letter_code
_entity_poly.pdbx_strand_id
1 'polypeptide(L)'
;MVLPPHISRWDLDKTYLRTEFDTMRDLVRTALERADEKRTNPGAATLLRELSQANVSIHILSGSPEQMRRRLEAKLKLDGIVWDNFTLKPNLQNMLRLRFRALRDQLGYKLPALLTSRTGAGDQIAGVKETLFGDDAEADAFVYSLYADIMEGRAGEELVHRILERGRVYEDVTEAALRSVRLVKPAPVVERIFIHLEQQTHPRDFQIFGARVVPFYNYLQAAYVVHEDGRLPAASLLRVAAEMVTLHRFDGDALARSYADVAKRGHLQGTKIDDIVAALPELETVASPAREEVRRMVELLPPQAELARARWKPPEEEPMPDYLELVDRHNPRHKKRKKS
;
A
#
# COMPACT_ATOMS: atom_id res chain seq x y z
N MET A 1 -4.40 -25.50 10.35
CA MET A 1 -4.65 -24.04 10.31
C MET A 1 -5.31 -23.71 9.00
N VAL A 2 -6.46 -23.04 9.02
CA VAL A 2 -7.06 -22.50 7.79
C VAL A 2 -6.15 -21.36 7.35
N LEU A 3 -5.60 -21.46 6.15
CA LEU A 3 -4.76 -20.41 5.59
C LEU A 3 -5.61 -19.13 5.43
N PRO A 4 -5.09 -17.95 5.77
CA PRO A 4 -5.81 -16.71 5.58
C PRO A 4 -6.11 -16.55 4.07
N PRO A 5 -7.34 -16.16 3.69
CA PRO A 5 -7.73 -16.03 2.29
C PRO A 5 -6.97 -14.93 1.55
N HIS A 6 -6.27 -14.05 2.27
CA HIS A 6 -5.62 -12.86 1.71
C HIS A 6 -4.46 -12.37 2.58
N ILE A 7 -3.41 -11.85 1.96
CA ILE A 7 -2.29 -11.17 2.64
C ILE A 7 -2.34 -9.69 2.32
N SER A 8 -2.21 -8.84 3.33
CA SER A 8 -2.04 -7.40 3.17
C SER A 8 -0.63 -7.00 3.60
N ARG A 9 0.15 -6.45 2.68
CA ARG A 9 1.53 -6.00 2.94
C ARG A 9 1.58 -4.49 3.10
N TRP A 10 2.19 -4.02 4.17
CA TRP A 10 2.17 -2.60 4.55
C TRP A 10 3.58 -2.07 4.72
N ASP A 11 3.91 -1.00 4.01
CA ASP A 11 4.91 -0.08 4.50
C ASP A 11 4.38 0.69 5.72
N LEU A 12 5.31 1.11 6.59
CA LEU A 12 4.99 1.89 7.78
C LEU A 12 5.21 3.37 7.59
N ASP A 13 6.36 3.76 7.04
CA ASP A 13 6.78 5.15 6.98
C ASP A 13 5.98 5.88 5.90
N LYS A 14 5.42 7.06 6.20
CA LYS A 14 4.52 7.87 5.32
C LYS A 14 3.24 7.17 4.81
N THR A 15 3.13 5.87 5.01
CA THR A 15 1.96 5.04 4.75
C THR A 15 1.15 4.93 6.04
N TYR A 16 1.59 4.14 7.02
CA TYR A 16 0.92 4.03 8.32
C TYR A 16 1.18 5.22 9.26
N LEU A 17 2.43 5.65 9.35
CA LEU A 17 2.91 6.72 10.22
C LEU A 17 3.06 8.02 9.44
N ARG A 18 2.67 9.13 10.07
CA ARG A 18 3.02 10.48 9.61
C ARG A 18 4.44 10.79 10.04
N THR A 19 5.38 10.63 9.13
CA THR A 19 6.81 10.81 9.38
C THR A 19 7.44 11.74 8.36
N GLU A 20 8.09 12.81 8.83
CA GLU A 20 8.94 13.66 7.99
C GLU A 20 10.36 13.08 7.97
N PHE A 21 10.72 12.43 6.86
CA PHE A 21 12.09 11.94 6.62
C PHE A 21 12.77 12.80 5.56
N ASP A 22 13.35 13.91 5.99
CA ASP A 22 14.16 14.74 5.09
C ASP A 22 15.66 14.62 5.39
N THR A 23 16.05 14.22 6.62
CA THR A 23 17.46 14.11 7.00
C THR A 23 17.81 12.95 7.96
N MET A 24 19.09 12.57 8.03
CA MET A 24 19.61 11.62 9.03
C MET A 24 19.36 12.07 10.49
N ARG A 25 19.22 13.38 10.73
CA ARG A 25 18.88 13.93 12.03
C ARG A 25 17.43 13.61 12.42
N ASP A 26 16.52 13.62 11.45
CA ASP A 26 15.11 13.29 11.66
C ASP A 26 14.94 11.80 11.99
N LEU A 27 15.72 10.93 11.34
CA LEU A 27 15.70 9.49 11.63
C LEU A 27 16.15 9.17 13.07
N VAL A 28 17.18 9.86 13.59
CA VAL A 28 17.60 9.72 14.99
C VAL A 28 16.56 10.31 15.95
N ARG A 29 15.95 11.45 15.61
CA ARG A 29 14.88 12.07 16.42
C ARG A 29 13.67 11.13 16.53
N THR A 30 13.17 10.61 15.42
CA THR A 30 12.02 9.69 15.37
C THR A 30 12.32 8.32 15.99
N ALA A 31 13.57 7.87 15.88
CA ALA A 31 14.05 6.70 16.62
C ALA A 31 14.07 6.95 18.14
N LEU A 32 14.13 8.21 18.60
CA LEU A 32 14.07 8.61 20.00
C LEU A 32 12.68 9.04 20.48
N GLU A 33 11.75 9.35 19.58
CA GLU A 33 10.33 9.59 19.88
C GLU A 33 9.67 8.36 20.51
N ARG A 34 8.84 8.60 21.52
CA ARG A 34 8.08 7.56 22.21
C ARG A 34 6.98 7.00 21.29
N ALA A 35 6.44 5.84 21.65
CA ALA A 35 5.40 5.21 20.84
C ALA A 35 4.10 6.03 20.81
N ASP A 36 3.71 6.63 21.93
CA ASP A 36 2.53 7.50 22.08
C ASP A 36 2.63 8.82 21.31
N GLU A 37 3.84 9.28 20.99
CA GLU A 37 4.07 10.52 20.26
C GLU A 37 3.97 10.33 18.73
N LYS A 38 4.03 9.09 18.25
CA LYS A 38 3.94 8.78 16.81
C LYS A 38 2.50 8.97 16.32
N ARG A 39 2.34 9.84 15.32
CA ARG A 39 1.04 10.09 14.68
C ARG A 39 0.83 9.12 13.51
N THR A 40 -0.38 8.60 13.39
CA THR A 40 -0.79 7.75 12.27
C THR A 40 -1.50 8.59 11.22
N ASN A 41 -1.52 8.10 9.97
CA ASN A 41 -2.36 8.69 8.96
C ASN A 41 -3.85 8.47 9.30
N PRO A 42 -4.74 9.46 9.03
CA PRO A 42 -6.17 9.37 9.27
C PRO A 42 -6.77 8.12 8.65
N GLY A 43 -7.51 7.32 9.43
CA GLY A 43 -8.10 6.08 8.93
C GLY A 43 -7.15 4.88 8.82
N ALA A 44 -5.82 5.08 8.86
CA ALA A 44 -4.85 4.00 8.63
C ALA A 44 -4.89 2.93 9.74
N ALA A 45 -4.86 3.38 11.01
CA ALA A 45 -4.92 2.49 12.16
C ALA A 45 -6.24 1.73 12.24
N THR A 46 -7.36 2.40 11.95
CA THR A 46 -8.66 1.74 11.91
C THR A 46 -8.73 0.74 10.77
N LEU A 47 -8.34 1.11 9.53
CA LEU A 47 -8.36 0.17 8.41
C LEU A 47 -7.49 -1.07 8.69
N LEU A 48 -6.28 -0.88 9.22
CA LEU A 48 -5.36 -1.99 9.51
C LEU A 48 -5.91 -2.92 10.59
N ARG A 49 -6.49 -2.36 11.66
CA ARG A 49 -7.17 -3.13 12.70
C ARG A 49 -8.37 -3.90 12.15
N GLU A 50 -9.21 -3.25 11.35
CA GLU A 50 -10.39 -3.90 10.75
C GLU A 50 -10.00 -5.03 9.78
N LEU A 51 -8.94 -4.86 8.99
CA LEU A 51 -8.41 -5.93 8.13
C LEU A 51 -7.95 -7.14 8.95
N SER A 52 -7.24 -6.92 10.05
CA SER A 52 -6.80 -8.01 10.93
C SER A 52 -7.98 -8.80 11.51
N GLN A 53 -9.12 -8.13 11.77
CA GLN A 53 -10.35 -8.77 12.24
C GLN A 53 -11.12 -9.47 11.12
N ALA A 54 -10.95 -9.03 9.86
CA ALA A 54 -11.55 -9.62 8.67
C ALA A 54 -10.79 -10.86 8.14
N ASN A 55 -9.98 -11.51 8.98
CA ASN A 55 -9.16 -12.67 8.61
C ASN A 55 -8.17 -12.38 7.46
N VAL A 56 -7.72 -11.13 7.31
CA VAL A 56 -6.63 -10.76 6.40
C VAL A 56 -5.31 -10.82 7.16
N SER A 57 -4.33 -11.54 6.61
CA SER A 57 -3.02 -11.64 7.23
C SER A 57 -2.21 -10.37 7.02
N ILE A 58 -1.74 -9.75 8.10
CA ILE A 58 -1.06 -8.46 8.07
C ILE A 58 0.45 -8.67 8.10
N HIS A 59 1.11 -8.29 7.02
CA HIS A 59 2.55 -8.39 6.83
C HIS A 59 3.16 -6.99 6.73
N ILE A 60 3.98 -6.62 7.69
CA ILE A 60 4.62 -5.31 7.71
C ILE A 60 6.00 -5.42 7.06
N LEU A 61 6.26 -4.58 6.06
CA LEU A 61 7.53 -4.45 5.36
C LEU A 61 7.96 -2.98 5.39
N SER A 62 8.81 -2.61 6.35
CA SER A 62 9.22 -1.22 6.54
C SER A 62 10.68 -0.99 6.19
N GLY A 63 10.96 0.15 5.56
CA GLY A 63 12.31 0.66 5.32
C GLY A 63 13.05 1.10 6.60
N SER A 64 12.33 1.20 7.73
CA SER A 64 12.89 1.56 9.03
C SER A 64 13.96 0.57 9.52
N PRO A 65 14.94 1.06 10.30
CA PRO A 65 15.98 0.23 10.91
C PRO A 65 15.43 -0.82 11.88
N GLU A 66 16.05 -2.00 11.94
CA GLU A 66 15.76 -3.01 12.96
C GLU A 66 15.84 -2.50 14.41
N GLN A 67 16.70 -1.49 14.68
CA GLN A 67 16.82 -0.87 16.01
C GLN A 67 15.50 -0.24 16.49
N MET A 68 14.62 0.15 15.57
CA MET A 68 13.33 0.78 15.88
C MET A 68 12.21 -0.24 16.16
N ARG A 69 12.46 -1.55 15.95
CA ARG A 69 11.46 -2.62 16.10
C ARG A 69 10.60 -2.48 17.34
N ARG A 70 11.23 -2.42 18.53
CA ARG A 70 10.51 -2.38 19.82
C ARG A 70 9.53 -1.20 19.91
N ARG A 71 9.89 -0.04 19.34
CA ARG A 71 9.06 1.17 19.39
C ARG A 71 7.91 1.10 18.39
N LEU A 72 8.15 0.57 17.21
CA LEU A 72 7.13 0.37 16.19
C LEU A 72 6.11 -0.67 16.64
N GLU A 73 6.56 -1.80 17.20
CA GLU A 73 5.69 -2.82 17.77
C GLU A 73 4.86 -2.28 18.95
N ALA A 74 5.46 -1.45 19.80
CA ALA A 74 4.73 -0.80 20.88
C ALA A 74 3.62 0.13 20.35
N LYS A 75 3.90 0.90 19.28
CA LYS A 75 2.90 1.76 18.63
C LYS A 75 1.75 0.93 18.04
N LEU A 76 2.06 -0.09 17.24
CA LEU A 76 1.05 -0.97 16.65
C LEU A 76 0.16 -1.63 17.73
N LYS A 77 0.75 -2.06 18.85
CA LYS A 77 -0.01 -2.60 20.00
C LYS A 77 -0.91 -1.55 20.66
N LEU A 78 -0.43 -0.31 20.84
CA LEU A 78 -1.24 0.79 21.37
C LEU A 78 -2.45 1.10 20.49
N ASP A 79 -2.30 0.95 19.18
CA ASP A 79 -3.38 1.15 18.20
C ASP A 79 -4.32 -0.07 18.05
N GLY A 80 -4.01 -1.17 18.76
CA GLY A 80 -4.78 -2.40 18.75
C GLY A 80 -4.61 -3.24 17.49
N ILE A 81 -3.48 -3.10 16.79
CA ILE A 81 -3.20 -3.83 15.55
C ILE A 81 -2.56 -5.17 15.86
N VAL A 82 -3.09 -6.22 15.23
CA VAL A 82 -2.50 -7.56 15.21
C VAL A 82 -1.82 -7.76 13.87
N TRP A 83 -0.60 -8.29 13.87
CA TRP A 83 0.18 -8.58 12.67
C TRP A 83 0.80 -9.97 12.74
N ASP A 84 1.00 -10.58 11.57
CA ASP A 84 1.55 -11.93 11.43
C ASP A 84 3.06 -11.92 11.16
N ASN A 85 3.52 -10.95 10.37
CA ASN A 85 4.93 -10.81 10.03
C ASN A 85 5.36 -9.35 10.10
N PHE A 86 6.59 -9.11 10.56
CA PHE A 86 7.17 -7.77 10.63
C PHE A 86 8.65 -7.79 10.22
N THR A 87 8.90 -7.35 8.99
CA THR A 87 10.23 -7.22 8.38
C THR A 87 10.72 -5.78 8.42
N LEU A 88 11.96 -5.59 8.87
CA LEU A 88 12.64 -4.30 9.00
C LEU A 88 14.00 -4.37 8.32
N LYS A 89 14.55 -3.20 7.96
CA LYS A 89 15.82 -3.11 7.24
C LYS A 89 16.99 -3.42 8.18
N PRO A 90 17.84 -4.41 7.85
CA PRO A 90 18.99 -4.75 8.69
C PRO A 90 20.03 -3.62 8.69
N ASN A 91 20.54 -3.30 9.89
CA ASN A 91 21.71 -2.47 10.19
C ASN A 91 22.03 -1.28 9.24
N LEU A 92 21.75 -0.07 9.73
CA LEU A 92 22.04 1.23 9.08
C LEU A 92 23.51 1.53 8.74
N GLN A 93 24.47 0.72 9.20
CA GLN A 93 25.90 1.05 9.08
C GLN A 93 26.38 1.11 7.63
N ASN A 94 25.70 0.41 6.71
CA ASN A 94 25.97 0.52 5.26
C ASN A 94 25.36 1.78 4.60
N MET A 95 24.45 2.48 5.30
CA MET A 95 23.75 3.67 4.82
C MET A 95 24.59 4.96 4.95
N LEU A 96 25.71 4.89 5.69
CA LEU A 96 26.68 5.99 5.81
C LEU A 96 27.63 6.10 4.60
N ARG A 97 27.61 5.15 3.67
CA ARG A 97 28.44 5.17 2.45
C ARG A 97 27.66 5.71 1.25
N LEU A 98 27.67 7.03 1.14
CA LEU A 98 27.65 7.83 -0.10
C LEU A 98 26.39 7.74 -1.01
N ARG A 99 25.55 8.77 -0.84
CA ARG A 99 24.55 9.33 -1.78
C ARG A 99 23.35 8.42 -2.06
N PHE A 100 22.26 8.73 -1.34
CA PHE A 100 20.88 8.35 -1.64
C PHE A 100 20.60 8.35 -3.14
N ARG A 101 20.33 7.16 -3.66
CA ARG A 101 19.53 6.98 -4.87
C ARG A 101 18.27 6.29 -4.36
N ALA A 102 17.19 7.03 -4.17
CA ALA A 102 15.94 6.52 -3.60
C ALA A 102 15.52 5.17 -4.21
N LEU A 103 15.68 5.01 -5.53
CA LEU A 103 15.38 3.76 -6.22
C LEU A 103 16.32 2.59 -5.86
N ARG A 104 17.61 2.85 -5.62
CA ARG A 104 18.59 1.82 -5.21
C ARG A 104 18.23 1.23 -3.85
N ASP A 105 17.86 2.10 -2.91
CA ASP A 105 17.51 1.68 -1.55
C ASP A 105 16.21 0.87 -1.54
N GLN A 106 15.22 1.24 -2.34
CA GLN A 106 13.96 0.51 -2.43
C GLN A 106 14.08 -0.79 -3.22
N LEU A 107 14.74 -0.79 -4.39
CA LEU A 107 15.00 -2.02 -5.16
C LEU A 107 15.92 -2.99 -4.43
N GLY A 108 16.89 -2.48 -3.68
CA GLY A 108 17.86 -3.29 -2.95
C GLY A 108 17.34 -3.89 -1.65
N TYR A 109 16.14 -3.52 -1.20
CA TYR A 109 15.56 -4.02 0.04
C TYR A 109 14.13 -4.54 -0.13
N LYS A 110 13.17 -3.70 -0.54
CA LYS A 110 11.74 -4.08 -0.59
C LYS A 110 11.50 -5.21 -1.60
N LEU A 111 12.06 -5.12 -2.81
CA LEU A 111 11.87 -6.17 -3.83
C LEU A 111 12.42 -7.54 -3.38
N PRO A 112 13.70 -7.68 -2.96
CA PRO A 112 14.21 -8.95 -2.42
C PRO A 112 13.40 -9.47 -1.23
N ALA A 113 12.97 -8.60 -0.32
CA ALA A 113 12.18 -8.99 0.86
C ALA A 113 10.81 -9.55 0.47
N LEU A 114 10.10 -8.92 -0.47
CA LEU A 114 8.83 -9.41 -1.01
C LEU A 114 9.00 -10.77 -1.68
N LEU A 115 9.98 -10.89 -2.59
CA LEU A 115 10.26 -12.13 -3.31
C LEU A 115 10.60 -13.27 -2.34
N THR A 116 11.53 -13.04 -1.42
CA THR A 116 11.95 -14.04 -0.42
C THR A 116 10.80 -14.47 0.47
N SER A 117 9.99 -13.51 0.94
CA SER A 117 8.81 -13.79 1.76
C SER A 117 7.80 -14.66 1.03
N ARG A 118 7.55 -14.39 -0.26
CA ARG A 118 6.59 -15.15 -1.07
C ARG A 118 7.12 -16.54 -1.40
N THR A 119 8.35 -16.64 -1.92
CA THR A 119 8.92 -17.93 -2.34
C THR A 119 9.23 -18.84 -1.16
N GLY A 120 9.61 -18.27 -0.01
CA GLY A 120 9.91 -19.03 1.20
C GLY A 120 8.68 -19.72 1.82
N ALA A 121 7.49 -19.14 1.66
CA ALA A 121 6.23 -19.76 2.11
C ALA A 121 5.79 -20.92 1.19
N GLY A 122 6.27 -20.96 -0.05
CA GLY A 122 6.06 -22.06 -0.98
C GLY A 122 4.58 -22.38 -1.23
N ASP A 123 4.27 -23.67 -1.31
CA ASP A 123 2.91 -24.15 -1.63
C ASP A 123 1.88 -23.88 -0.54
N GLN A 124 2.30 -23.47 0.67
CA GLN A 124 1.39 -23.13 1.76
C GLN A 124 0.54 -21.90 1.41
N ILE A 125 1.00 -21.01 0.55
CA ILE A 125 0.25 -19.80 0.15
C ILE A 125 -0.16 -19.82 -1.33
N ALA A 126 -0.18 -21.01 -1.94
CA ALA A 126 -0.66 -21.18 -3.30
C ALA A 126 -2.11 -20.67 -3.43
N GLY A 127 -2.37 -19.81 -4.42
CA GLY A 127 -3.68 -19.19 -4.65
C GLY A 127 -4.01 -18.00 -3.74
N VAL A 128 -3.28 -17.77 -2.64
CA VAL A 128 -3.50 -16.63 -1.74
C VAL A 128 -3.10 -15.33 -2.46
N LYS A 129 -4.05 -14.39 -2.54
CA LYS A 129 -3.85 -13.07 -3.14
C LYS A 129 -3.24 -12.09 -2.14
N GLU A 130 -2.65 -11.01 -2.68
CA GLU A 130 -1.98 -9.98 -1.91
C GLU A 130 -2.47 -8.58 -2.28
N THR A 131 -2.60 -7.72 -1.27
CA THR A 131 -2.76 -6.26 -1.45
C THR A 131 -1.56 -5.56 -0.84
N LEU A 132 -0.96 -4.62 -1.57
CA LEU A 132 0.25 -3.91 -1.15
C LEU A 132 -0.09 -2.45 -0.83
N PHE A 133 0.38 -1.92 0.29
CA PHE A 133 0.20 -0.53 0.73
C PHE A 133 1.55 0.17 0.85
N GLY A 134 1.69 1.32 0.19
CA GLY A 134 2.87 2.17 0.21
C GLY A 134 2.53 3.64 0.00
N ASP A 135 3.53 4.46 -0.31
CA ASP A 135 3.38 5.91 -0.50
C ASP A 135 4.08 6.46 -1.76
N ASP A 136 3.82 7.73 -2.06
CA ASP A 136 4.35 8.46 -3.22
C ASP A 136 5.70 9.17 -2.98
N ALA A 137 6.23 9.15 -1.75
CA ALA A 137 7.55 9.68 -1.46
C ALA A 137 8.66 8.67 -1.80
N GLU A 138 8.37 7.38 -1.69
CA GLU A 138 9.26 6.30 -2.07
C GLU A 138 8.95 5.75 -3.48
N ALA A 139 9.73 4.75 -3.91
CA ALA A 139 9.53 4.11 -5.21
C ALA A 139 8.54 2.92 -5.14
N ASP A 140 7.52 3.01 -4.28
CA ASP A 140 6.65 1.88 -3.93
C ASP A 140 5.79 1.42 -5.10
N ALA A 141 5.18 2.35 -5.83
CA ALA A 141 4.44 2.02 -7.04
C ALA A 141 5.31 1.22 -8.04
N PHE A 142 6.58 1.62 -8.19
CA PHE A 142 7.52 0.93 -9.06
C PHE A 142 7.85 -0.48 -8.54
N VAL A 143 8.26 -0.59 -7.27
CA VAL A 143 8.70 -1.86 -6.66
C VAL A 143 7.55 -2.87 -6.60
N TYR A 144 6.37 -2.43 -6.18
CA TYR A 144 5.19 -3.28 -6.03
C TYR A 144 4.66 -3.73 -7.39
N SER A 145 4.65 -2.86 -8.40
CA SER A 145 4.26 -3.26 -9.76
C SER A 145 5.25 -4.28 -10.33
N LEU A 146 6.56 -4.03 -10.18
CA LEU A 146 7.59 -4.97 -10.65
C LEU A 146 7.48 -6.32 -9.95
N TYR A 147 7.31 -6.34 -8.63
CA TYR A 147 7.05 -7.56 -7.89
C TYR A 147 5.84 -8.30 -8.45
N ALA A 148 4.74 -7.59 -8.71
CA ALA A 148 3.54 -8.19 -9.24
C ALA A 148 3.71 -8.79 -10.64
N ASP A 149 4.42 -8.10 -11.54
CA ASP A 149 4.73 -8.61 -12.89
C ASP A 149 5.75 -9.76 -12.87
N ILE A 150 6.66 -9.82 -11.88
CA ILE A 150 7.51 -10.99 -11.66
C ILE A 150 6.65 -12.18 -11.22
N MET A 151 5.72 -11.99 -10.28
CA MET A 151 4.84 -13.05 -9.80
C MET A 151 3.96 -13.62 -10.91
N GLU A 152 3.56 -12.81 -11.88
CA GLU A 152 2.80 -13.24 -13.06
C GLU A 152 3.67 -13.87 -14.15
N GLY A 153 5.00 -13.85 -14.02
CA GLY A 153 5.93 -14.32 -15.05
C GLY A 153 6.07 -13.37 -16.24
N ARG A 154 5.52 -12.16 -16.18
CA ARG A 154 5.65 -11.12 -17.22
C ARG A 154 7.05 -10.49 -17.20
N ALA A 155 7.60 -10.29 -16.01
CA ALA A 155 8.97 -9.82 -15.81
C ALA A 155 9.90 -10.98 -15.44
N GLY A 156 10.57 -11.55 -16.47
CA GLY A 156 11.53 -12.64 -16.30
C GLY A 156 12.90 -12.20 -15.75
N GLU A 157 13.73 -13.20 -15.44
CA GLU A 157 15.05 -13.03 -14.81
C GLU A 157 15.95 -12.00 -15.52
N GLU A 158 16.03 -12.04 -16.86
CA GLU A 158 16.86 -11.12 -17.64
C GLU A 158 16.43 -9.66 -17.47
N LEU A 159 15.11 -9.39 -17.49
CA LEU A 159 14.58 -8.05 -17.29
C LEU A 159 14.88 -7.57 -15.87
N VAL A 160 14.63 -8.41 -14.86
CA VAL A 160 14.90 -8.09 -13.46
C VAL A 160 16.39 -7.79 -13.24
N HIS A 161 17.28 -8.60 -13.80
CA HIS A 161 18.72 -8.36 -13.72
C HIS A 161 19.11 -6.97 -14.27
N ARG A 162 18.62 -6.61 -15.47
CA ARG A 162 18.88 -5.29 -16.07
C ARG A 162 18.32 -4.14 -15.24
N ILE A 163 17.15 -4.32 -14.62
CA ILE A 163 16.55 -3.33 -13.72
C ILE A 163 17.43 -3.11 -12.48
N LEU A 164 17.87 -4.20 -11.83
CA LEU A 164 18.71 -4.16 -10.64
C LEU A 164 20.09 -3.54 -10.95
N GLU A 165 20.67 -3.88 -12.10
CA GLU A 165 21.92 -3.30 -12.59
C GLU A 165 21.79 -1.79 -12.82
N ARG A 166 20.76 -1.32 -13.54
CA ARG A 166 20.52 0.12 -13.77
C ARG A 166 20.18 0.87 -12.47
N GLY A 167 19.47 0.21 -11.56
CA GLY A 167 19.21 0.65 -10.19
C GLY A 167 20.47 0.70 -9.31
N ARG A 168 21.55 0.05 -9.74
CA ARG A 168 22.85 -0.07 -9.06
C ARG A 168 22.73 -0.76 -7.70
N VAL A 169 21.87 -1.76 -7.64
CA VAL A 169 21.76 -2.67 -6.51
C VAL A 169 23.08 -3.45 -6.38
N TYR A 170 23.46 -3.82 -5.16
CA TYR A 170 24.68 -4.59 -4.93
C TYR A 170 24.56 -5.99 -5.54
N GLU A 171 25.69 -6.57 -5.95
CA GLU A 171 25.73 -7.85 -6.65
C GLU A 171 25.20 -9.01 -5.81
N ASP A 172 25.56 -9.06 -4.52
CA ASP A 172 25.07 -10.04 -3.55
C ASP A 172 23.53 -10.00 -3.39
N VAL A 173 22.97 -8.80 -3.29
CA VAL A 173 21.52 -8.56 -3.24
C VAL A 173 20.87 -8.95 -4.57
N THR A 174 21.52 -8.62 -5.68
CA THR A 174 21.03 -8.95 -7.03
C THR A 174 20.93 -10.47 -7.20
N GLU A 175 21.98 -11.21 -6.84
CA GLU A 175 21.94 -12.67 -6.89
C GLU A 175 20.84 -13.28 -6.01
N ALA A 176 20.64 -12.75 -4.80
CA ALA A 176 19.60 -13.21 -3.89
C ALA A 176 18.19 -12.96 -4.47
N ALA A 177 17.97 -11.80 -5.07
CA ALA A 177 16.72 -11.48 -5.76
C ALA A 177 16.50 -12.44 -6.95
N LEU A 178 17.50 -12.63 -7.82
CA LEU A 178 17.38 -13.52 -8.98
C LEU A 178 17.20 -15.00 -8.58
N ARG A 179 17.82 -15.46 -7.48
CA ARG A 179 17.53 -16.78 -6.89
C ARG A 179 16.04 -16.92 -6.58
N SER A 180 15.43 -15.90 -5.99
CA SER A 180 14.00 -15.90 -5.68
C SER A 180 13.15 -15.85 -6.96
N VAL A 181 13.51 -15.02 -7.94
CA VAL A 181 12.81 -14.95 -9.25
C VAL A 181 12.75 -16.34 -9.92
N ARG A 182 13.84 -17.11 -9.89
CA ARG A 182 13.88 -18.47 -10.44
C ARG A 182 12.97 -19.48 -9.73
N LEU A 183 12.60 -19.21 -8.48
CA LEU A 183 11.71 -20.05 -7.68
C LEU A 183 10.22 -19.67 -7.82
N VAL A 184 9.92 -18.58 -8.52
CA VAL A 184 8.55 -18.11 -8.72
C VAL A 184 7.75 -19.13 -9.52
N LYS A 185 6.60 -19.52 -8.97
CA LYS A 185 5.56 -20.23 -9.71
C LYS A 185 4.58 -19.18 -10.24
N PRO A 186 4.53 -18.91 -11.57
CA PRO A 186 3.75 -17.80 -12.11
C PRO A 186 2.27 -17.88 -11.77
N ALA A 187 1.73 -16.79 -11.19
CA ALA A 187 0.32 -16.60 -10.88
C ALA A 187 0.02 -15.11 -10.65
N PRO A 188 -1.21 -14.63 -10.93
CA PRO A 188 -1.62 -13.25 -10.63
C PRO A 188 -1.85 -13.06 -9.13
N VAL A 189 -0.78 -12.95 -8.35
CA VAL A 189 -0.89 -12.94 -6.88
C VAL A 189 -1.30 -11.58 -6.32
N VAL A 190 -0.94 -10.47 -6.95
CA VAL A 190 -1.23 -9.12 -6.43
C VAL A 190 -2.56 -8.62 -7.00
N GLU A 191 -3.52 -8.40 -6.12
CA GLU A 191 -4.86 -7.92 -6.47
C GLU A 191 -4.88 -6.38 -6.62
N ARG A 192 -4.28 -5.67 -5.65
CA ARG A 192 -4.20 -4.19 -5.65
C ARG A 192 -2.89 -3.68 -5.07
N ILE A 193 -2.49 -2.50 -5.53
CA ILE A 193 -1.37 -1.73 -5.00
C ILE A 193 -1.90 -0.35 -4.62
N PHE A 194 -2.04 -0.06 -3.33
CA PHE A 194 -2.48 1.23 -2.83
C PHE A 194 -1.28 2.13 -2.56
N ILE A 195 -1.30 3.33 -3.15
CA ILE A 195 -0.26 4.34 -2.98
C ILE A 195 -0.85 5.58 -2.33
N HIS A 196 -0.43 5.83 -1.09
CA HIS A 196 -0.84 7.00 -0.34
C HIS A 196 -0.14 8.24 -0.89
N LEU A 197 -0.93 9.25 -1.28
CA LEU A 197 -0.43 10.50 -1.87
C LEU A 197 -0.04 11.52 -0.79
N GLU A 198 0.90 11.14 0.09
CA GLU A 198 1.40 11.99 1.17
C GLU A 198 2.05 13.27 0.62
N GLN A 199 2.80 13.16 -0.49
CA GLN A 199 3.42 14.31 -1.18
C GLN A 199 2.46 15.03 -2.13
N GLN A 200 1.18 14.63 -2.16
CA GLN A 200 0.17 15.15 -3.07
C GLN A 200 0.54 14.98 -4.55
N THR A 201 1.29 13.93 -4.89
CA THR A 201 1.57 13.58 -6.30
C THR A 201 0.27 13.40 -7.06
N HIS A 202 0.21 13.86 -8.31
CA HIS A 202 -1.03 13.80 -9.06
C HIS A 202 -1.37 12.33 -9.41
N PRO A 203 -2.61 11.83 -9.17
CA PRO A 203 -2.99 10.44 -9.43
C PRO A 203 -2.70 9.95 -10.85
N ARG A 204 -2.75 10.85 -11.84
CA ARG A 204 -2.43 10.52 -13.25
C ARG A 204 -1.00 10.04 -13.46
N ASP A 205 -0.07 10.45 -12.61
CA ASP A 205 1.34 10.05 -12.73
C ASP A 205 1.53 8.54 -12.48
N PHE A 206 0.55 7.91 -11.83
CA PHE A 206 0.52 6.46 -11.57
C PHE A 206 -0.18 5.66 -12.67
N GLN A 207 -0.81 6.29 -13.66
CA GLN A 207 -1.49 5.58 -14.76
C GLN A 207 -0.55 4.68 -15.56
N ILE A 208 0.75 5.00 -15.59
CA ILE A 208 1.77 4.18 -16.25
C ILE A 208 1.91 2.78 -15.63
N PHE A 209 1.46 2.59 -14.39
CA PHE A 209 1.48 1.31 -13.68
C PHE A 209 0.18 0.51 -13.82
N GLY A 210 -0.82 1.05 -14.52
CA GLY A 210 -2.09 0.39 -14.75
C GLY A 210 -3.10 0.48 -13.60
N ALA A 211 -4.30 -0.05 -13.81
CA ALA A 211 -5.46 -0.03 -12.92
C ALA A 211 -5.28 -0.80 -11.61
N ARG A 212 -4.26 -1.67 -11.53
CA ARG A 212 -3.85 -2.35 -10.28
C ARG A 212 -3.34 -1.35 -9.24
N VAL A 213 -2.72 -0.26 -9.69
CA VAL A 213 -2.24 0.80 -8.80
C VAL A 213 -3.38 1.78 -8.54
N VAL A 214 -3.71 1.93 -7.25
CA VAL A 214 -4.78 2.79 -6.74
C VAL A 214 -4.15 3.91 -5.92
N PRO A 215 -3.85 5.07 -6.54
CA PRO A 215 -3.43 6.25 -5.81
C PRO A 215 -4.60 6.81 -5.00
N PHE A 216 -4.35 7.13 -3.72
CA PHE A 216 -5.38 7.58 -2.79
C PHE A 216 -4.90 8.68 -1.84
N TYR A 217 -5.81 9.59 -1.47
CA TYR A 217 -5.55 10.73 -0.59
C TYR A 217 -5.92 10.47 0.87
N ASN A 218 -6.84 9.54 1.12
CA ASN A 218 -7.27 9.20 2.48
C ASN A 218 -7.69 7.74 2.57
N TYR A 219 -7.56 7.15 3.76
CA TYR A 219 -7.77 5.72 3.96
C TYR A 219 -9.20 5.23 3.76
N LEU A 220 -10.21 6.11 3.76
CA LEU A 220 -11.57 5.73 3.38
C LEU A 220 -11.65 5.39 1.88
N GLN A 221 -10.87 6.06 1.03
CA GLN A 221 -10.76 5.71 -0.39
C GLN A 221 -10.23 4.30 -0.59
N ALA A 222 -9.16 3.94 0.13
CA ALA A 222 -8.64 2.58 0.11
C ALA A 222 -9.66 1.59 0.67
N ALA A 223 -10.33 1.92 1.77
CA ALA A 223 -11.35 1.07 2.39
C ALA A 223 -12.49 0.74 1.41
N TYR A 224 -12.97 1.69 0.60
CA TYR A 224 -14.00 1.41 -0.42
C TYR A 224 -13.55 0.37 -1.44
N VAL A 225 -12.32 0.49 -1.96
CA VAL A 225 -11.80 -0.44 -2.96
C VAL A 225 -11.57 -1.82 -2.36
N VAL A 226 -10.98 -1.89 -1.16
CA VAL A 226 -10.77 -3.16 -0.42
C VAL A 226 -12.10 -3.84 -0.07
N HIS A 227 -13.13 -3.07 0.28
CA HIS A 227 -14.48 -3.57 0.50
C HIS A 227 -15.08 -4.14 -0.78
N GLU A 228 -14.92 -3.44 -1.90
CA GLU A 228 -15.44 -3.90 -3.19
C GLU A 228 -14.74 -5.17 -3.69
N ASP A 229 -13.44 -5.30 -3.41
CA ASP A 229 -12.66 -6.51 -3.64
C ASP A 229 -13.01 -7.64 -2.63
N GLY A 230 -13.93 -7.41 -1.70
CA GLY A 230 -14.44 -8.41 -0.75
C GLY A 230 -13.50 -8.73 0.42
N ARG A 231 -12.49 -7.88 0.67
CA ARG A 231 -11.48 -8.08 1.73
C ARG A 231 -11.80 -7.33 3.03
N LEU A 232 -12.75 -6.40 3.00
CA LEU A 232 -13.19 -5.62 4.15
C LEU A 232 -14.72 -5.68 4.26
N PRO A 233 -15.30 -6.09 5.41
CA PRO A 233 -16.75 -6.03 5.63
C PRO A 233 -17.30 -4.60 5.58
N ALA A 234 -18.56 -4.45 5.17
CA ALA A 234 -19.23 -3.16 5.13
C ALA A 234 -19.26 -2.45 6.50
N ALA A 235 -19.55 -3.19 7.57
CA ALA A 235 -19.53 -2.63 8.93
C ALA A 235 -18.15 -2.09 9.34
N SER A 236 -17.08 -2.78 8.92
CA SER A 236 -15.70 -2.33 9.12
C SER A 236 -15.39 -1.03 8.37
N LEU A 237 -15.85 -0.91 7.13
CA LEU A 237 -15.74 0.33 6.36
C LEU A 237 -16.46 1.49 7.05
N LEU A 238 -17.66 1.27 7.58
CA LEU A 238 -18.40 2.28 8.32
C LEU A 238 -17.67 2.73 9.60
N ARG A 239 -16.92 1.84 10.27
CA ARG A 239 -16.06 2.20 11.40
C ARG A 239 -14.88 3.08 10.98
N VAL A 240 -14.27 2.83 9.82
CA VAL A 240 -13.27 3.74 9.24
C VAL A 240 -13.87 5.12 8.98
N ALA A 241 -15.06 5.18 8.35
CA ALA A 241 -15.76 6.44 8.10
C ALA A 241 -16.07 7.20 9.40
N ALA A 242 -16.54 6.50 10.45
CA ALA A 242 -16.82 7.11 11.75
C ALA A 242 -15.56 7.70 12.42
N GLU A 243 -14.39 7.04 12.29
CA GLU A 243 -13.12 7.59 12.75
C GLU A 243 -12.75 8.88 11.99
N MET A 244 -12.93 8.90 10.66
CA MET A 244 -12.66 10.08 9.83
C MET A 244 -13.46 11.31 10.28
N VAL A 245 -14.71 11.12 10.73
CA VAL A 245 -15.52 12.21 11.31
C VAL A 245 -15.02 12.61 12.69
N THR A 246 -14.92 11.64 13.60
CA THR A 246 -14.63 11.91 15.03
C THR A 246 -13.24 12.48 15.26
N LEU A 247 -12.22 12.00 14.55
CA LEU A 247 -10.83 12.37 14.77
C LEU A 247 -10.30 13.38 13.75
N HIS A 248 -10.87 13.42 12.54
CA HIS A 248 -10.34 14.20 11.43
C HIS A 248 -11.33 15.20 10.82
N ARG A 249 -12.51 15.36 11.44
CA ARG A 249 -13.51 16.40 11.10
C ARG A 249 -14.03 16.33 9.67
N PHE A 250 -14.13 15.13 9.10
CA PHE A 250 -14.84 14.93 7.84
C PHE A 250 -16.35 15.12 8.05
N ASP A 251 -17.02 15.76 7.09
CA ASP A 251 -18.48 15.77 6.96
C ASP A 251 -18.94 14.67 5.99
N GLY A 252 -20.24 14.35 6.00
CA GLY A 252 -20.84 13.29 5.19
C GLY A 252 -20.62 13.49 3.69
N ASP A 253 -20.65 14.73 3.21
CA ASP A 253 -20.33 15.03 1.82
C ASP A 253 -18.85 14.77 1.50
N ALA A 254 -17.91 15.06 2.40
CA ALA A 254 -16.49 14.77 2.23
C ALA A 254 -16.24 13.27 2.18
N LEU A 255 -16.90 12.50 3.03
CA LEU A 255 -16.83 11.05 3.00
C LEU A 255 -17.38 10.49 1.67
N ALA A 256 -18.55 10.96 1.21
CA ALA A 256 -19.12 10.55 -0.07
C ALA A 256 -18.26 11.00 -1.27
N ARG A 257 -17.61 12.17 -1.20
CA ARG A 257 -16.64 12.63 -2.19
C ARG A 257 -15.44 11.69 -2.28
N SER A 258 -14.99 11.09 -1.18
CA SER A 258 -13.92 10.09 -1.21
C SER A 258 -14.28 8.92 -2.13
N TYR A 259 -15.51 8.38 -2.04
CA TYR A 259 -16.01 7.35 -2.97
C TYR A 259 -16.05 7.87 -4.41
N ALA A 260 -16.69 9.02 -4.62
CA ALA A 260 -16.89 9.59 -5.96
C ALA A 260 -15.55 9.82 -6.70
N ASP A 261 -14.51 10.23 -5.97
CA ASP A 261 -13.19 10.50 -6.51
C ASP A 261 -12.49 9.22 -7.02
N VAL A 262 -12.47 8.13 -6.24
CA VAL A 262 -11.91 6.85 -6.73
C VAL A 262 -12.77 6.20 -7.81
N ALA A 263 -14.10 6.35 -7.74
CA ALA A 263 -15.03 5.89 -8.77
C ALA A 263 -14.78 6.60 -10.12
N LYS A 264 -14.60 7.92 -10.11
CA LYS A 264 -14.26 8.70 -11.32
C LYS A 264 -12.96 8.25 -11.97
N ARG A 265 -12.00 7.77 -11.17
CA ARG A 265 -10.73 7.22 -11.66
C ARG A 265 -10.85 5.77 -12.16
N GLY A 266 -12.00 5.13 -12.02
CA GLY A 266 -12.27 3.78 -12.52
C GLY A 266 -11.81 2.66 -11.59
N HIS A 267 -11.47 2.95 -10.33
CA HIS A 267 -11.01 1.92 -9.39
C HIS A 267 -12.16 1.17 -8.70
N LEU A 268 -13.39 1.66 -8.84
CA LEU A 268 -14.60 1.04 -8.29
C LEU A 268 -15.58 0.60 -9.39
N GLN A 269 -16.20 -0.58 -9.20
CA GLN A 269 -17.25 -1.19 -10.01
C GLN A 269 -18.65 -0.64 -9.70
N GLY A 270 -18.89 -0.19 -8.47
CA GLY A 270 -20.22 0.27 -8.02
C GLY A 270 -21.21 -0.85 -7.72
N THR A 271 -20.74 -2.03 -7.34
CA THR A 271 -21.59 -3.22 -7.14
C THR A 271 -21.87 -3.54 -5.66
N LYS A 272 -21.16 -2.89 -4.74
CA LYS A 272 -21.13 -3.25 -3.31
C LYS A 272 -21.74 -2.23 -2.35
N ILE A 273 -22.42 -1.20 -2.86
CA ILE A 273 -23.02 -0.17 -1.99
C ILE A 273 -24.20 -0.69 -1.15
N ASP A 274 -24.95 -1.70 -1.63
CA ASP A 274 -26.09 -2.26 -0.90
C ASP A 274 -25.63 -2.93 0.41
N ASP A 275 -24.44 -3.55 0.40
CA ASP A 275 -23.81 -4.11 1.60
C ASP A 275 -23.53 -3.01 2.64
N ILE A 276 -23.12 -1.81 2.19
CA ILE A 276 -22.87 -0.64 3.04
C ILE A 276 -24.17 -0.09 3.63
N VAL A 277 -25.22 0.04 2.81
CA VAL A 277 -26.55 0.47 3.26
C VAL A 277 -27.11 -0.50 4.31
N ALA A 278 -26.98 -1.81 4.06
CA ALA A 278 -27.46 -2.84 4.98
C ALA A 278 -26.71 -2.88 6.31
N ALA A 279 -25.44 -2.47 6.35
CA ALA A 279 -24.64 -2.42 7.57
C ALA A 279 -24.86 -1.16 8.42
N LEU A 280 -25.47 -0.11 7.86
CA LEU A 280 -25.68 1.16 8.57
C LEU A 280 -26.44 1.02 9.89
N PRO A 281 -27.54 0.24 10.00
CA PRO A 281 -28.29 0.11 11.25
C PRO A 281 -27.45 -0.40 12.42
N GLU A 282 -26.45 -1.27 12.17
CA GLU A 282 -25.56 -1.79 13.22
C GLU A 282 -24.72 -0.67 13.84
N LEU A 283 -24.15 0.21 13.01
CA LEU A 283 -23.38 1.37 13.46
C LEU A 283 -24.24 2.32 14.30
N GLU A 284 -25.50 2.48 13.93
CA GLU A 284 -26.44 3.38 14.60
C GLU A 284 -26.89 2.92 15.99
N THR A 285 -26.64 1.65 16.34
CA THR A 285 -26.95 1.12 17.68
C THR A 285 -26.11 1.76 18.78
N VAL A 286 -24.93 2.27 18.43
CA VAL A 286 -24.02 2.95 19.36
C VAL A 286 -24.15 4.45 19.15
N ALA A 287 -24.53 5.18 20.21
CA ALA A 287 -24.57 6.63 20.16
C ALA A 287 -23.16 7.17 19.88
N SER A 288 -22.99 7.82 18.72
CA SER A 288 -21.71 8.35 18.25
C SER A 288 -21.91 9.73 17.61
N PRO A 289 -21.00 10.70 17.84
CA PRO A 289 -21.02 11.99 17.15
C PRO A 289 -20.94 11.86 15.62
N ALA A 290 -20.41 10.74 15.10
CA ALA A 290 -20.27 10.52 13.66
C ALA A 290 -21.53 9.99 12.97
N ARG A 291 -22.58 9.63 13.73
CA ARG A 291 -23.75 8.93 13.20
C ARG A 291 -24.40 9.65 12.02
N GLU A 292 -24.72 10.94 12.20
CA GLU A 292 -25.43 11.71 11.17
C GLU A 292 -24.57 11.92 9.92
N GLU A 293 -23.27 12.16 10.08
CA GLU A 293 -22.36 12.35 8.95
C GLU A 293 -22.13 11.03 8.17
N VAL A 294 -22.03 9.90 8.87
CA VAL A 294 -21.91 8.58 8.22
C VAL A 294 -23.23 8.20 7.55
N ARG A 295 -24.39 8.48 8.14
CA ARG A 295 -25.69 8.30 7.49
C ARG A 295 -25.78 9.12 6.20
N ARG A 296 -25.46 10.41 6.28
CA ARG A 296 -25.44 11.31 5.12
C ARG A 296 -24.49 10.82 4.02
N MET A 297 -23.31 10.32 4.39
CA MET A 297 -22.40 9.67 3.45
C MET A 297 -23.10 8.53 2.70
N VAL A 298 -23.73 7.60 3.42
CA VAL A 298 -24.41 6.43 2.84
C VAL A 298 -25.55 6.85 1.92
N GLU A 299 -26.36 7.82 2.31
CA GLU A 299 -27.46 8.38 1.49
C GLU A 299 -26.97 8.97 0.16
N LEU A 300 -25.74 9.47 0.11
CA LEU A 300 -25.13 10.06 -1.09
C LEU A 300 -24.43 9.03 -1.99
N LEU A 301 -24.24 7.77 -1.58
CA LEU A 301 -23.54 6.76 -2.37
C LEU A 301 -24.28 6.27 -3.63
N PRO A 302 -25.61 6.06 -3.65
CA PRO A 302 -26.30 5.50 -4.82
C PRO A 302 -26.00 6.20 -6.16
N PRO A 303 -26.10 7.54 -6.31
CA PRO A 303 -25.73 8.19 -7.56
C PRO A 303 -24.23 8.08 -7.90
N GLN A 304 -23.35 7.93 -6.91
CA GLN A 304 -21.92 7.75 -7.15
C GLN A 304 -21.61 6.33 -7.61
N ALA A 305 -22.37 5.32 -7.17
CA ALA A 305 -22.23 3.95 -7.65
C ALA A 305 -22.60 3.82 -9.13
N GLU A 306 -23.65 4.54 -9.59
CA GLU A 306 -23.97 4.61 -11.01
C GLU A 306 -22.82 5.24 -11.83
N LEU A 307 -22.19 6.29 -11.29
CA LEU A 307 -20.99 6.86 -11.88
C LEU A 307 -19.83 5.86 -11.92
N ALA A 308 -19.63 5.08 -10.85
CA ALA A 308 -18.62 4.02 -10.79
C ALA A 308 -18.87 2.97 -11.89
N ARG A 309 -20.09 2.45 -12.01
CA ARG A 309 -20.48 1.48 -13.06
C ARG A 309 -20.22 2.01 -14.47
N ALA A 310 -20.51 3.28 -14.71
CA ALA A 310 -20.29 3.92 -16.01
C ALA A 310 -18.81 4.16 -16.35
N ARG A 311 -17.94 4.30 -15.33
CA ARG A 311 -16.51 4.59 -15.48
C ARG A 311 -15.64 3.35 -15.41
N TRP A 312 -16.10 2.33 -14.70
CA TRP A 312 -15.38 1.10 -14.53
C TRP A 312 -15.19 0.40 -15.86
N LYS A 313 -13.99 -0.12 -16.05
CA LYS A 313 -13.67 -1.04 -17.13
C LYS A 313 -13.08 -2.28 -16.50
N PRO A 314 -13.45 -3.49 -16.98
CA PRO A 314 -12.72 -4.67 -16.59
C PRO A 314 -11.23 -4.45 -16.87
N PRO A 315 -10.34 -4.92 -15.99
CA PRO A 315 -8.92 -4.88 -16.28
C PRO A 315 -8.69 -5.65 -17.59
N GLU A 316 -8.40 -4.93 -18.68
CA GLU A 316 -7.84 -5.54 -19.87
C GLU A 316 -6.41 -6.02 -19.53
N GLU A 317 -5.78 -6.83 -20.40
CA GLU A 317 -4.34 -7.05 -20.29
C GLU A 317 -3.61 -5.71 -20.49
N GLU A 318 -3.45 -4.96 -19.42
CA GLU A 318 -2.76 -3.68 -19.47
C GLU A 318 -1.28 -3.94 -19.73
N PRO A 319 -0.66 -3.19 -20.65
CA PRO A 319 0.74 -3.40 -21.00
C PRO A 319 1.63 -3.25 -19.77
N MET A 320 2.64 -4.11 -19.67
CA MET A 320 3.64 -4.01 -18.61
C MET A 320 4.33 -2.64 -18.70
N PRO A 321 4.53 -1.93 -17.58
CA PRO A 321 5.27 -0.68 -17.58
C PRO A 321 6.67 -0.86 -18.18
N ASP A 322 7.20 0.15 -18.89
CA ASP A 322 8.60 0.15 -19.28
C ASP A 322 9.49 0.40 -18.05
N TYR A 323 9.76 -0.68 -17.31
CA TYR A 323 10.55 -0.64 -16.09
C TYR A 323 11.97 -0.12 -16.32
N LEU A 324 12.53 -0.36 -17.51
CA LEU A 324 13.88 0.10 -17.85
C LEU A 324 13.90 1.62 -18.03
N GLU A 325 12.91 2.17 -18.74
CA GLU A 325 12.76 3.63 -18.85
C GLU A 325 12.46 4.27 -17.49
N LEU A 326 11.56 3.66 -16.70
CA LEU A 326 11.21 4.15 -15.37
C LEU A 326 12.43 4.20 -14.43
N VAL A 327 13.27 3.16 -14.41
CA VAL A 327 14.53 3.15 -13.64
C VAL A 327 15.46 4.28 -14.07
N ASP A 328 15.58 4.52 -15.37
CA ASP A 328 16.47 5.55 -15.90
C ASP A 328 16.00 6.97 -15.56
N ARG A 329 14.68 7.22 -15.57
CA ARG A 329 14.07 8.51 -15.16
C ARG A 329 14.37 8.84 -13.69
N HIS A 330 14.41 7.83 -12.82
CA HIS A 330 14.76 7.97 -11.40
C HIS A 330 16.28 8.14 -11.17
N ASN A 331 17.14 7.91 -12.17
CA ASN A 331 18.60 8.05 -12.05
C ASN A 331 19.09 9.41 -12.63
N PRO A 332 19.48 10.39 -11.80
CA PRO A 332 19.71 11.77 -12.23
C PRO A 332 20.87 11.99 -13.23
N ARG A 333 21.71 10.98 -13.51
CA ARG A 333 22.81 11.11 -14.49
C ARG A 333 22.37 11.10 -15.95
N HIS A 334 21.20 10.54 -16.29
CA HIS A 334 20.71 10.58 -17.68
C HIS A 334 20.17 11.97 -18.10
N LYS A 335 19.79 12.84 -17.14
CA LYS A 335 19.43 14.24 -17.43
C LYS A 335 20.59 15.08 -17.98
N LYS A 336 21.85 14.69 -17.74
CA LYS A 336 23.03 15.43 -18.25
C LYS A 336 23.50 15.03 -19.64
N ARG A 337 23.08 13.89 -20.20
CA ARG A 337 23.50 13.44 -21.55
C ARG A 337 22.53 13.81 -22.69
N LYS A 338 21.32 14.28 -22.39
CA LYS A 338 20.35 14.77 -23.40
C LYS A 338 20.42 16.31 -23.63
N LYS A 339 21.45 16.98 -23.12
CA LYS A 339 21.68 18.43 -23.27
C LYS A 339 23.10 18.78 -23.77
N SER A 340 23.74 17.89 -24.53
CA SER A 340 24.94 18.26 -25.30
C SER A 340 24.71 18.00 -26.78
#